data_AF-A0A0G0MKE8-F1
#
_entry.id   AF-A0A0G0MKE8-F1
#
_cell.length_a   1.000
_cell.length_b   1.000
_cell.length_c   1.000
_cell.angle_alpha   90.00
_cell.angle_beta   90.00
_cell.angle_gamma   90.00
#
_symmetry.space_group_name_H-M   'P 1'
#
loop_
_entity.id
_entity.type
_entity.pdbx_description
1 polymer ?
#
loop_
_entity_poly.entity_id
_entity_poly.type
_entity_poly.pdbx_seq_one_letter_code
_entity_poly.pdbx_strand_id
1 'polypeptide(L)'
;MAKKSLNNNLHKANKAKKDEFYTQLIDIEKELKHYKDQFRSKVVYCNCDDPFESNFFKYFAGNFNALGLKRLIATSYKPSPIANTQLGLFGDNKTITTTKGRPKATANKFIINEVSDLDDDGAFDLRDIAEQLKANKNNEWAPLEDDGDFRSSESVELLKEADIIVSNPPFSLFREYIAQLTKYNKKFLIIGNTNAITYKEVFKLIKDDHFRTGYTNFNVGMFFEVPEDWKLFHHIDEKGKKIARVSTSCWFTNLEVEKHKQDIVLYKKYNSENYPQYANYEGIEVSKVQEIPMDYEGGMGVPITFVDKYNPDQFKILGLGISNSGLDIGVKPYEKEHKIYRKEVQKRGAVDGDLYMIKNGIVEVPYARILIKNKKPQK
;
A
#
# COMPACT_ATOMS: atom_id res chain seq x y z
N MET A 1 -15.92 34.04 -15.91
CA MET A 1 -15.11 32.81 -16.10
C MET A 1 -15.46 31.80 -15.02
N ALA A 2 -16.22 30.76 -15.37
CA ALA A 2 -16.73 29.78 -14.42
C ALA A 2 -15.67 28.70 -14.13
N LYS A 3 -15.38 28.48 -12.84
CA LYS A 3 -14.43 27.50 -12.32
C LYS A 3 -15.02 26.09 -12.52
N LYS A 4 -14.55 25.36 -13.54
CA LYS A 4 -15.02 24.02 -13.88
C LYS A 4 -14.53 23.03 -12.82
N SER A 5 -15.48 22.43 -12.10
CA SER A 5 -15.28 21.41 -11.06
C SER A 5 -14.45 20.22 -11.57
N LEU A 6 -13.35 19.91 -10.88
CA LEU A 6 -12.41 18.81 -11.14
C LEU A 6 -12.96 17.42 -10.72
N ASN A 7 -14.17 17.33 -10.18
CA ASN A 7 -14.73 16.07 -9.65
C ASN A 7 -15.22 15.09 -10.72
N ASN A 8 -15.34 15.50 -11.98
CA ASN A 8 -15.79 14.62 -13.07
C ASN A 8 -14.72 13.60 -13.53
N ASN A 9 -13.48 13.72 -13.06
CA ASN A 9 -12.40 12.81 -13.44
C ASN A 9 -12.38 11.49 -12.63
N LEU A 10 -12.99 11.46 -11.43
CA LEU A 10 -13.06 10.21 -10.63
C LEU A 10 -13.95 9.15 -11.28
N HIS A 11 -15.08 9.54 -11.88
CA HIS A 11 -15.99 8.59 -12.52
C HIS A 11 -15.51 8.07 -13.88
N LYS A 12 -14.60 8.80 -14.55
CA LYS A 12 -13.97 8.32 -15.80
C LYS A 12 -12.83 7.33 -15.54
N ALA A 13 -12.13 7.45 -14.42
CA ALA A 13 -11.09 6.48 -14.01
C ALA A 13 -11.69 5.07 -13.79
N ASN A 14 -12.91 4.97 -13.25
CA ASN A 14 -13.61 3.68 -13.10
C ASN A 14 -13.92 2.95 -14.42
N LYS A 15 -13.82 3.62 -15.58
CA LYS A 15 -14.12 3.04 -16.89
C LYS A 15 -12.88 2.54 -17.64
N ALA A 16 -11.67 2.92 -17.22
CA ALA A 16 -10.42 2.41 -17.74
C ALA A 16 -9.93 1.29 -16.81
N LYS A 17 -10.45 0.07 -17.02
CA LYS A 17 -10.00 -1.16 -16.36
C LYS A 17 -8.56 -1.53 -16.77
N LYS A 18 -7.58 -0.74 -16.37
CA LYS A 18 -6.16 -1.06 -16.51
C LYS A 18 -5.46 -0.55 -15.25
N ASP A 19 -5.58 -1.30 -14.16
CA ASP A 19 -4.79 -1.11 -12.95
C ASP A 19 -3.39 -1.78 -13.11
N GLU A 20 -2.83 -1.77 -14.32
CA GLU A 20 -1.50 -2.32 -14.62
C GLU A 20 -0.44 -1.26 -14.30
N PHE A 21 -0.09 -1.14 -13.03
CA PHE A 21 0.96 -0.24 -12.56
C PHE A 21 2.20 -1.05 -12.20
N TYR A 22 3.19 -1.08 -13.10
CA TYR A 22 4.44 -1.77 -12.83
C TYR A 22 5.33 -0.90 -11.96
N THR A 23 5.66 -1.41 -10.77
CA THR A 23 6.53 -0.73 -9.81
C THR A 23 7.98 -0.79 -10.29
N GLN A 24 8.69 0.33 -10.26
CA GLN A 24 10.09 0.36 -10.69
C GLN A 24 11.01 -0.31 -9.67
N LEU A 25 12.03 -1.03 -10.17
CA LEU A 25 13.03 -1.70 -9.34
C LEU A 25 13.72 -0.73 -8.36
N ILE A 26 14.08 0.47 -8.82
CA ILE A 26 14.73 1.49 -7.98
C ILE A 26 13.88 1.91 -6.76
N ASP A 27 12.55 1.93 -6.90
CA ASP A 27 11.64 2.27 -5.81
C ASP A 27 11.48 1.10 -4.83
N ILE A 28 11.54 -0.14 -5.32
CA ILE A 28 11.59 -1.37 -4.51
C ILE A 28 12.90 -1.39 -3.71
N GLU A 29 14.06 -1.22 -4.34
CA GLU A 29 15.37 -1.23 -3.69
C GLU A 29 15.49 -0.17 -2.59
N LYS A 30 14.99 1.04 -2.85
CA LYS A 30 14.98 2.13 -1.87
C LYS A 30 14.20 1.80 -0.61
N GLU A 31 13.09 1.07 -0.74
CA GLU A 31 12.27 0.65 0.38
C GLU A 31 12.85 -0.60 1.07
N LEU A 32 13.09 -1.67 0.29
CA LEU A 32 13.41 -3.00 0.82
C LEU A 32 14.78 -3.08 1.50
N LYS A 33 15.72 -2.17 1.19
CA LYS A 33 17.03 -2.09 1.86
C LYS A 33 16.93 -1.97 3.39
N HIS A 34 15.81 -1.48 3.90
CA HIS A 34 15.59 -1.26 5.33
C HIS A 34 15.06 -2.48 6.11
N TYR A 35 14.74 -3.59 5.41
CA TYR A 35 14.07 -4.75 6.02
C TYR A 35 14.91 -6.04 5.92
N LYS A 36 16.19 -5.95 5.49
CA LYS A 36 17.04 -7.12 5.20
C LYS A 36 17.04 -8.17 6.30
N ASP A 37 17.23 -7.74 7.56
CA ASP A 37 17.28 -8.66 8.70
C ASP A 37 15.93 -9.35 8.96
N GLN A 38 14.82 -8.69 8.66
CA GLN A 38 13.48 -9.24 8.83
C GLN A 38 13.12 -10.28 7.76
N PHE A 39 13.83 -10.29 6.62
CA PHE A 39 13.67 -11.27 5.55
C PHE A 39 14.52 -12.54 5.72
N ARG A 40 15.52 -12.52 6.61
CA ARG A 40 16.42 -13.66 6.81
C ARG A 40 15.66 -14.92 7.24
N SER A 41 15.94 -16.02 6.54
CA SER A 41 15.32 -17.33 6.73
C SER A 41 13.80 -17.34 6.59
N LYS A 42 13.24 -16.38 5.85
CA LYS A 42 11.79 -16.29 5.58
C LYS A 42 11.41 -16.84 4.22
N VAL A 43 10.16 -17.30 4.16
CA VAL A 43 9.46 -17.56 2.90
C VAL A 43 8.77 -16.29 2.45
N VAL A 44 9.19 -15.73 1.31
CA VAL A 44 8.59 -14.53 0.72
C VAL A 44 7.64 -14.94 -0.40
N TYR A 45 6.45 -14.33 -0.45
CA TYR A 45 5.51 -14.52 -1.55
C TYR A 45 5.21 -13.19 -2.25
N CYS A 46 5.52 -13.16 -3.54
CA CYS A 46 5.20 -12.08 -4.46
C CYS A 46 4.05 -12.51 -5.38
N ASN A 47 2.80 -12.26 -4.97
CA ASN A 47 1.68 -12.41 -5.89
C ASN A 47 1.77 -11.29 -6.96
N CYS A 48 1.70 -11.64 -8.23
CA CYS A 48 1.76 -10.67 -9.32
C CYS A 48 1.04 -11.19 -10.58
N ASP A 49 0.83 -10.31 -11.55
CA ASP A 49 0.20 -10.71 -12.81
C ASP A 49 1.17 -11.52 -13.70
N ASP A 50 2.46 -11.19 -13.68
CA ASP A 50 3.51 -11.92 -14.39
C ASP A 50 4.86 -11.83 -13.63
N PRO A 51 5.40 -12.96 -13.11
CA PRO A 51 6.70 -12.99 -12.43
C PRO A 51 7.89 -12.53 -13.27
N PHE A 52 7.88 -12.74 -14.59
CA PHE A 52 8.98 -12.33 -15.47
C PHE A 52 8.98 -10.81 -15.72
N GLU A 53 7.85 -10.14 -15.53
CA GLU A 53 7.74 -8.68 -15.60
C GLU A 53 7.84 -8.03 -14.20
N SER A 54 7.50 -8.76 -13.15
CA SER A 54 7.50 -8.29 -11.76
C SER A 54 8.90 -7.93 -11.26
N ASN A 55 9.13 -6.63 -11.04
CA ASN A 55 10.37 -6.16 -10.41
C ASN A 55 10.49 -6.60 -8.94
N PHE A 56 9.38 -6.97 -8.28
CA PHE A 56 9.45 -7.59 -6.95
C PHE A 56 10.11 -8.96 -7.02
N PHE A 57 9.65 -9.81 -7.95
CA PHE A 57 10.22 -11.14 -8.13
C PHE A 57 11.70 -11.05 -8.53
N LYS A 58 12.04 -10.17 -9.49
CA LYS A 58 13.44 -9.91 -9.89
C LYS A 58 14.31 -9.50 -8.72
N TYR A 59 13.85 -8.55 -7.91
CA TYR A 59 14.60 -8.10 -6.73
C TYR A 59 14.88 -9.27 -5.77
N PHE A 60 13.86 -10.04 -5.38
CA PHE A 60 14.05 -11.11 -4.40
C PHE A 60 14.83 -12.29 -4.96
N ALA A 61 14.66 -12.63 -6.24
CA ALA A 61 15.40 -13.70 -6.88
C ALA A 61 16.89 -13.34 -7.01
N GLY A 62 17.21 -12.15 -7.54
CA GLY A 62 18.59 -11.67 -7.65
C GLY A 62 19.28 -11.43 -6.29
N ASN A 63 18.51 -11.19 -5.22
CA ASN A 63 19.03 -10.99 -3.87
C ASN A 63 18.77 -12.19 -2.93
N PHE A 64 18.39 -13.36 -3.46
CA PHE A 64 17.94 -14.50 -2.64
C PHE A 64 18.97 -14.88 -1.57
N ASN A 65 20.22 -15.08 -1.99
CA ASN A 65 21.34 -15.44 -1.11
C ASN A 65 21.75 -14.27 -0.20
N ALA A 66 21.80 -13.04 -0.74
CA ALA A 66 22.18 -11.85 0.02
C ALA A 66 21.19 -11.52 1.17
N LEU A 67 19.90 -11.79 0.95
CA LEU A 67 18.84 -11.66 1.96
C LEU A 67 18.76 -12.91 2.87
N GLY A 68 19.39 -14.01 2.47
CA GLY A 68 19.33 -15.29 3.18
C GLY A 68 17.91 -15.85 3.23
N LEU A 69 17.16 -15.73 2.14
CA LEU A 69 15.78 -16.25 2.06
C LEU A 69 15.77 -17.76 2.21
N LYS A 70 14.69 -18.29 2.80
CA LYS A 70 14.43 -19.73 2.83
C LYS A 70 13.79 -20.21 1.53
N ARG A 71 12.89 -19.40 0.98
CA ARG A 71 12.13 -19.69 -0.24
C ARG A 71 11.52 -18.40 -0.78
N LEU A 72 11.43 -18.30 -2.10
CA LEU A 72 10.69 -17.27 -2.80
C LEU A 72 9.58 -17.93 -3.60
N ILE A 73 8.36 -17.45 -3.42
CA ILE A 73 7.17 -17.89 -4.13
C ILE A 73 6.70 -16.73 -5.00
N ALA A 74 6.28 -17.02 -6.22
CA ALA A 74 5.52 -16.08 -7.05
C ALA A 74 4.42 -16.81 -7.82
N THR A 75 3.37 -16.07 -8.16
CA THR A 75 2.27 -16.52 -9.01
C THR A 75 2.07 -15.57 -10.17
N SER A 76 1.44 -16.03 -11.24
CA SER A 76 0.98 -15.21 -12.37
C SER A 76 -0.55 -15.22 -12.45
N TYR A 77 -1.16 -14.19 -13.02
CA TYR A 77 -2.60 -14.15 -13.31
C TYR A 77 -2.87 -14.45 -14.79
N LYS A 78 -4.04 -15.02 -15.10
CA LYS A 78 -4.44 -15.34 -16.48
C LYS A 78 -5.20 -14.18 -17.14
N PRO A 79 -4.84 -13.74 -18.37
CA PRO A 79 -3.74 -14.24 -19.20
C PRO A 79 -2.41 -13.52 -18.91
N SER A 80 -1.36 -14.28 -18.60
CA SER A 80 0.01 -13.74 -18.58
C SER A 80 0.59 -13.78 -20.01
N PRO A 81 1.05 -12.64 -20.55
CA PRO A 81 1.62 -12.56 -21.90
C PRO A 81 2.94 -13.35 -22.05
N ILE A 82 3.77 -13.38 -21.00
CA ILE A 82 5.15 -13.87 -21.06
C ILE A 82 5.30 -15.26 -20.40
N ALA A 83 4.69 -15.49 -19.23
CA ALA A 83 4.77 -16.79 -18.55
C ALA A 83 4.21 -17.95 -19.39
N ASN A 84 3.32 -17.68 -20.36
CA ASN A 84 2.79 -18.70 -21.27
C ASN A 84 3.54 -18.83 -22.60
N THR A 85 4.53 -17.97 -22.91
CA THR A 85 5.20 -17.92 -24.22
C THR A 85 6.72 -18.18 -24.16
N GLN A 86 7.38 -17.97 -23.01
CA GLN A 86 8.85 -18.02 -22.91
C GLN A 86 9.50 -19.41 -22.78
N LEU A 87 8.76 -20.51 -22.95
CA LEU A 87 9.41 -21.82 -23.17
C LEU A 87 10.05 -21.90 -24.56
N GLY A 88 9.53 -21.17 -25.55
CA GLY A 88 9.99 -21.21 -26.95
C GLY A 88 11.03 -20.15 -27.34
N LEU A 89 11.33 -19.18 -26.47
CA LEU A 89 12.20 -18.03 -26.78
C LEU A 89 13.67 -18.19 -26.34
N PHE A 90 14.00 -19.26 -25.61
CA PHE A 90 15.34 -19.47 -25.04
C PHE A 90 15.85 -20.91 -25.23
N GLY A 91 15.78 -21.45 -26.46
CA GLY A 91 16.51 -22.69 -26.81
C GLY A 91 15.93 -23.46 -28.00
N ASP A 92 16.80 -23.77 -28.96
CA ASP A 92 16.49 -24.58 -30.14
C ASP A 92 16.00 -26.00 -29.80
N ASN A 93 15.05 -26.45 -30.61
CA ASN A 93 14.36 -27.74 -30.58
C ASN A 93 15.16 -28.95 -30.08
N LYS A 94 14.66 -29.58 -29.01
CA LYS A 94 14.49 -31.05 -28.96
C LYS A 94 13.09 -31.40 -28.43
N THR A 95 12.16 -31.52 -29.39
CA THR A 95 10.99 -32.41 -29.38
C THR A 95 10.36 -32.73 -28.03
N ILE A 96 9.55 -31.80 -27.52
CA ILE A 96 8.34 -32.19 -26.78
C ILE A 96 7.31 -32.53 -27.86
N THR A 97 6.80 -33.76 -27.84
CA THR A 97 5.74 -34.23 -28.74
C THR A 97 4.61 -33.20 -28.79
N THR A 98 4.33 -32.72 -30.00
CA THR A 98 3.27 -31.75 -30.27
C THR A 98 1.90 -32.34 -29.94
N THR A 99 1.40 -32.07 -28.72
CA THR A 99 -0.04 -32.21 -28.47
C THR A 99 -0.77 -31.21 -29.34
N LYS A 100 -1.60 -31.70 -30.27
CA LYS A 100 -2.49 -30.89 -31.10
C LYS A 100 -3.36 -29.99 -30.21
N GLY A 101 -3.13 -28.68 -30.25
CA GLY A 101 -3.93 -27.68 -29.56
C GLY A 101 -3.09 -26.46 -29.20
N ARG A 102 -3.68 -25.26 -29.25
CA ARG A 102 -3.06 -24.03 -28.70
C ARG A 102 -2.74 -24.30 -27.21
N PRO A 103 -1.54 -23.95 -26.69
CA PRO A 103 -1.28 -24.07 -25.25
C PRO A 103 -2.41 -23.38 -24.48
N LYS A 104 -3.06 -24.08 -23.55
CA LYS A 104 -4.05 -23.45 -22.68
C LYS A 104 -3.31 -22.39 -21.88
N ALA A 105 -3.64 -21.11 -22.08
CA ALA A 105 -3.16 -20.04 -21.20
C ALA A 105 -3.57 -20.42 -19.77
N THR A 106 -2.59 -20.69 -18.92
CA THR A 106 -2.77 -21.06 -17.52
C THR A 106 -2.01 -20.05 -16.68
N ALA A 107 -2.47 -19.83 -15.45
CA ALA A 107 -1.64 -19.19 -14.46
C ALA A 107 -0.52 -20.15 -14.05
N ASN A 108 0.57 -19.64 -13.50
CA ASN A 108 1.72 -20.43 -13.09
C ASN A 108 2.13 -20.06 -11.67
N LYS A 109 2.70 -21.02 -10.96
CA LYS A 109 3.46 -20.80 -9.73
C LYS A 109 4.94 -21.01 -9.98
N PHE A 110 5.73 -20.23 -9.26
CA PHE A 110 7.19 -20.26 -9.27
C PHE A 110 7.66 -20.40 -7.84
N ILE A 111 8.46 -21.42 -7.56
CA ILE A 111 9.04 -21.66 -6.24
C ILE A 111 10.55 -21.76 -6.41
N ILE A 112 11.27 -20.85 -5.76
CA ILE A 112 12.73 -20.84 -5.70
C ILE A 112 13.13 -21.21 -4.28
N ASN A 113 13.81 -22.34 -4.10
CA ASN A 113 14.39 -22.76 -2.84
C ASN A 113 15.91 -22.53 -2.80
N GLU A 114 16.57 -22.55 -3.95
CA GLU A 114 18.01 -22.39 -4.06
C GLU A 114 18.35 -21.57 -5.31
N VAL A 115 19.43 -20.81 -5.20
CA VAL A 115 19.97 -19.97 -6.27
C VAL A 115 21.48 -20.20 -6.32
N SER A 116 21.96 -20.75 -7.44
CA SER A 116 23.39 -20.82 -7.77
C SER A 116 23.71 -19.88 -8.94
N ASP A 117 24.91 -19.32 -8.97
CA ASP A 117 25.43 -18.71 -10.19
C ASP A 117 25.76 -19.85 -11.18
N LEU A 118 25.16 -19.86 -12.38
CA LEU A 118 25.35 -20.94 -13.36
C LEU A 118 26.35 -20.58 -14.46
N ASP A 119 26.58 -19.29 -14.70
CA ASP A 119 27.51 -18.80 -15.73
C ASP A 119 28.81 -18.22 -15.14
N ASP A 120 28.93 -18.22 -13.80
CA ASP A 120 30.08 -17.73 -13.03
C ASP A 120 30.37 -16.23 -13.30
N ASP A 121 29.36 -15.46 -13.73
CA ASP A 121 29.50 -14.02 -14.02
C ASP A 121 29.43 -13.13 -12.76
N GLY A 122 29.07 -13.72 -11.62
CA GLY A 122 28.93 -13.08 -10.32
C GLY A 122 27.57 -12.41 -10.08
N ALA A 123 26.59 -12.54 -10.98
CA ALA A 123 25.27 -11.91 -10.92
C ALA A 123 24.15 -12.88 -11.36
N PHE A 124 23.32 -13.33 -10.41
CA PHE A 124 22.15 -14.14 -10.75
C PHE A 124 21.06 -13.33 -11.46
N ASP A 125 20.87 -13.56 -12.76
CA ASP A 125 19.96 -12.82 -13.64
C ASP A 125 18.68 -13.61 -14.04
N LEU A 126 17.81 -13.00 -14.85
CA LEU A 126 16.56 -13.62 -15.32
C LEU A 126 16.77 -14.87 -16.19
N ARG A 127 17.91 -14.96 -16.88
CA ARG A 127 18.28 -16.12 -17.70
C ARG A 127 18.69 -17.27 -16.80
N ASP A 128 19.48 -17.01 -15.74
CA ASP A 128 19.82 -18.04 -14.76
C ASP A 128 18.59 -18.58 -14.03
N ILE A 129 17.65 -17.69 -13.68
CA ILE A 129 16.35 -18.08 -13.12
C ILE A 129 15.63 -19.02 -14.09
N ALA A 130 15.53 -18.65 -15.37
CA ALA A 130 14.85 -19.45 -16.37
C ALA A 130 15.54 -20.80 -16.62
N GLU A 131 16.87 -20.83 -16.65
CA GLU A 131 17.65 -22.06 -16.82
C GLU A 131 17.58 -22.97 -15.59
N GLN A 132 17.62 -22.43 -14.38
CA GLN A 132 17.43 -23.21 -13.15
C GLN A 132 16.02 -23.78 -13.02
N LEU A 133 15.00 -23.00 -13.35
CA LEU A 133 13.62 -23.47 -13.36
C LEU A 133 13.44 -24.60 -14.39
N LYS A 134 14.17 -24.58 -15.52
CA LYS A 134 14.18 -25.68 -16.50
C LYS A 134 14.99 -26.90 -16.03
N ALA A 135 16.11 -26.68 -15.34
CA ALA A 135 16.98 -27.75 -14.84
C ALA A 135 16.36 -28.51 -13.64
N ASN A 136 15.38 -27.91 -12.96
CA ASN A 136 14.34 -28.55 -12.17
C ASN A 136 14.84 -29.53 -11.09
N LYS A 137 15.92 -29.18 -10.37
CA LYS A 137 16.40 -29.99 -9.23
C LYS A 137 15.74 -29.58 -7.90
N ASN A 138 15.77 -28.29 -7.56
CA ASN A 138 15.26 -27.76 -6.28
C ASN A 138 14.28 -26.57 -6.42
N ASN A 139 14.04 -26.10 -7.64
CA ASN A 139 13.10 -25.01 -7.94
C ASN A 139 11.93 -25.56 -8.78
N GLU A 140 10.75 -24.95 -8.70
CA GLU A 140 9.54 -25.41 -9.38
C GLU A 140 8.95 -24.30 -10.26
N TRP A 141 8.62 -24.64 -11.50
CA TRP A 141 7.71 -23.89 -12.35
C TRP A 141 6.61 -24.83 -12.83
N ALA A 142 5.38 -24.58 -12.38
CA ALA A 142 4.23 -25.42 -12.70
C ALA A 142 2.98 -24.58 -12.98
N PRO A 143 2.08 -25.05 -13.86
CA PRO A 143 0.79 -24.42 -14.06
C PRO A 143 -0.07 -24.54 -12.81
N LEU A 144 -0.91 -23.54 -12.58
CA LEU A 144 -2.03 -23.56 -11.64
C LEU A 144 -3.28 -24.11 -12.34
N GLU A 145 -4.17 -24.72 -11.58
CA GLU A 145 -5.47 -25.21 -12.06
C GLU A 145 -6.42 -24.03 -12.34
N ASP A 146 -6.39 -23.01 -11.48
CA ASP A 146 -7.22 -21.80 -11.57
C ASP A 146 -6.53 -20.65 -12.36
N ASP A 147 -7.07 -19.43 -12.24
CA ASP A 147 -6.63 -18.24 -12.97
C ASP A 147 -5.53 -17.43 -12.27
N GLY A 148 -5.08 -17.86 -11.08
CA GLY A 148 -4.07 -17.17 -10.29
C GLY A 148 -4.60 -15.99 -9.46
N ASP A 149 -5.92 -15.80 -9.37
CA ASP A 149 -6.50 -14.82 -8.43
C ASP A 149 -6.02 -15.14 -6.99
N PHE A 150 -5.71 -14.12 -6.19
CA PHE A 150 -5.26 -14.30 -4.81
C PHE A 150 -6.29 -15.01 -3.92
N ARG A 151 -7.56 -15.07 -4.36
CA ARG A 151 -8.67 -15.77 -3.70
C ARG A 151 -8.73 -17.26 -4.05
N SER A 152 -8.07 -17.70 -5.12
CA SER A 152 -8.11 -19.11 -5.55
C SER A 152 -7.54 -20.02 -4.46
N SER A 153 -8.00 -21.27 -4.44
CA SER A 153 -7.58 -22.23 -3.40
C SER A 153 -6.06 -22.42 -3.41
N GLU A 154 -5.46 -22.57 -4.60
CA GLU A 154 -4.02 -22.73 -4.75
C GLU A 154 -3.24 -21.49 -4.29
N SER A 155 -3.68 -20.28 -4.68
CA SER A 155 -3.05 -19.03 -4.22
C SER A 155 -3.12 -18.88 -2.70
N VAL A 156 -4.21 -19.35 -2.08
CA VAL A 156 -4.39 -19.34 -0.62
C VAL A 156 -3.49 -20.36 0.07
N GLU A 157 -3.27 -21.54 -0.50
CA GLU A 157 -2.30 -22.50 0.05
C GLU A 157 -0.87 -21.95 -0.02
N LEU A 158 -0.48 -21.35 -1.15
CA LEU A 158 0.81 -20.66 -1.28
C LEU A 158 0.95 -19.50 -0.28
N LEU A 159 -0.12 -18.73 -0.08
CA LEU A 159 -0.18 -17.68 0.94
C LEU A 159 0.05 -18.25 2.34
N LYS A 160 -0.54 -19.40 2.68
CA LYS A 160 -0.38 -20.05 3.98
C LYS A 160 1.06 -20.49 4.23
N GLU A 161 1.78 -20.93 3.21
CA GLU A 161 3.20 -21.29 3.31
C GLU A 161 4.13 -20.09 3.56
N ALA A 162 3.74 -18.90 3.08
CA ALA A 162 4.57 -17.71 3.14
C ALA A 162 4.61 -17.05 4.53
N ASP A 163 5.77 -16.53 4.91
CA ASP A 163 5.93 -15.71 6.12
C ASP A 163 5.59 -14.25 5.84
N ILE A 164 6.12 -13.72 4.73
CA ILE A 164 6.03 -12.30 4.36
C ILE A 164 5.51 -12.17 2.93
N ILE A 165 4.50 -11.32 2.75
CA ILE A 165 3.91 -11.01 1.44
C ILE A 165 4.42 -9.66 0.95
N VAL A 166 4.94 -9.61 -0.28
CA VAL A 166 5.47 -8.37 -0.86
C VAL A 166 4.92 -8.16 -2.26
N SER A 167 4.09 -7.13 -2.45
CA SER A 167 3.29 -6.97 -3.68
C SER A 167 2.80 -5.53 -3.91
N ASN A 168 2.32 -5.26 -5.13
CA ASN A 168 1.52 -4.08 -5.49
C ASN A 168 0.10 -4.55 -5.87
N PRO A 169 -0.80 -4.83 -4.91
CA PRO A 169 -2.13 -5.34 -5.22
C PRO A 169 -2.98 -4.28 -5.95
N PRO A 170 -3.96 -4.69 -6.77
CA PRO A 170 -4.92 -3.77 -7.37
C PRO A 170 -5.62 -2.94 -6.30
N PHE A 171 -5.62 -1.61 -6.44
CA PHE A 171 -6.17 -0.71 -5.41
C PHE A 171 -7.67 -0.92 -5.18
N SER A 172 -8.39 -1.38 -6.21
CA SER A 172 -9.81 -1.76 -6.14
C SER A 172 -10.07 -2.94 -5.20
N LEU A 173 -9.09 -3.84 -5.04
CA LEU A 173 -9.19 -5.06 -4.22
C LEU A 173 -8.45 -4.95 -2.88
N PHE A 174 -7.86 -3.78 -2.59
CA PHE A 174 -6.99 -3.57 -1.44
C PHE A 174 -7.63 -3.97 -0.10
N ARG A 175 -8.89 -3.58 0.15
CA ARG A 175 -9.59 -3.91 1.41
C ARG A 175 -9.74 -5.41 1.63
N GLU A 176 -10.14 -6.12 0.57
CA GLU A 176 -10.32 -7.57 0.60
C GLU A 176 -8.98 -8.27 0.78
N TYR A 177 -7.94 -7.78 0.10
CA TYR A 177 -6.59 -8.29 0.23
C TYR A 177 -6.05 -8.14 1.66
N ILE A 178 -6.17 -6.94 2.27
CA ILE A 178 -5.80 -6.73 3.69
C ILE A 178 -6.57 -7.66 4.63
N ALA A 179 -7.87 -7.85 4.39
CA ALA A 179 -8.68 -8.76 5.19
C ALA A 179 -8.16 -10.20 5.11
N GLN A 180 -7.75 -10.66 3.92
CA GLN A 180 -7.15 -11.97 3.73
C GLN A 180 -5.79 -12.09 4.43
N LEU A 181 -4.91 -11.11 4.28
CA LEU A 181 -3.59 -11.10 4.95
C LEU A 181 -3.74 -11.12 6.48
N THR A 182 -4.70 -10.36 7.01
CA THR A 182 -5.02 -10.33 8.44
C THR A 182 -5.60 -11.68 8.91
N LYS A 183 -6.52 -12.27 8.14
CA LYS A 183 -7.12 -13.59 8.44
C LYS A 183 -6.06 -14.68 8.60
N TYR A 184 -5.03 -14.68 7.75
CA TYR A 184 -3.93 -15.65 7.80
C TYR A 184 -2.72 -15.18 8.60
N ASN A 185 -2.85 -14.07 9.36
CA ASN A 185 -1.81 -13.50 10.22
C ASN A 185 -0.46 -13.31 9.50
N LYS A 186 -0.49 -12.79 8.27
CA LYS A 186 0.70 -12.64 7.44
C LYS A 186 1.44 -11.35 7.76
N LYS A 187 2.77 -11.42 7.70
CA LYS A 187 3.56 -10.20 7.59
C LYS A 187 3.51 -9.72 6.15
N PHE A 188 3.55 -8.41 5.93
CA PHE A 188 3.46 -7.87 4.58
C PHE A 188 4.18 -6.55 4.42
N LEU A 189 4.61 -6.26 3.19
CA LEU A 189 5.08 -4.96 2.71
C LEU A 189 4.48 -4.74 1.32
N ILE A 190 3.49 -3.87 1.22
CA ILE A 190 2.70 -3.72 -0.01
C ILE A 190 2.51 -2.28 -0.39
N ILE A 191 2.25 -2.02 -1.66
CA ILE A 191 1.88 -0.70 -2.14
C ILE A 191 0.36 -0.55 -2.09
N GLY A 192 -0.11 0.62 -1.67
CA GLY A 192 -1.52 0.94 -1.65
C GLY A 192 -1.78 2.43 -1.83
N ASN A 193 -3.05 2.77 -1.92
CA ASN A 193 -3.47 4.16 -1.97
C ASN A 193 -3.52 4.77 -0.56
N THR A 194 -2.97 5.97 -0.37
CA THR A 194 -3.02 6.77 0.87
C THR A 194 -4.43 6.91 1.47
N ASN A 195 -5.48 6.92 0.65
CA ASN A 195 -6.87 6.95 1.11
C ASN A 195 -7.26 5.73 1.95
N ALA A 196 -6.54 4.61 1.80
CA ALA A 196 -6.78 3.38 2.56
C ALA A 196 -6.69 3.58 4.08
N ILE A 197 -5.93 4.58 4.54
CA ILE A 197 -5.84 4.94 5.97
C ILE A 197 -7.20 5.21 6.59
N THR A 198 -8.15 5.77 5.81
CA THR A 198 -9.47 6.14 6.33
C THR A 198 -10.51 5.01 6.23
N TYR A 199 -10.12 3.85 5.69
CA TYR A 199 -11.01 2.69 5.62
C TYR A 199 -11.16 2.10 7.02
N LYS A 200 -12.40 1.79 7.44
CA LYS A 200 -12.70 1.41 8.82
C LYS A 200 -11.83 0.24 9.30
N GLU A 201 -11.66 -0.77 8.47
CA GLU A 201 -10.91 -1.98 8.77
C GLU A 201 -9.40 -1.71 8.85
N VAL A 202 -8.86 -0.94 7.90
CA VAL A 202 -7.43 -0.56 7.87
C VAL A 202 -7.09 0.36 9.04
N PHE A 203 -7.93 1.36 9.29
CA PHE A 203 -7.73 2.30 10.40
C PHE A 203 -7.74 1.59 11.75
N LYS A 204 -8.57 0.56 11.92
CA LYS A 204 -8.53 -0.28 13.12
C LYS A 204 -7.16 -0.94 13.29
N LEU A 205 -6.57 -1.50 12.22
CA LEU A 205 -5.23 -2.08 12.29
C LEU A 205 -4.15 -1.04 12.62
N ILE A 206 -4.27 0.20 12.11
CA ILE A 206 -3.36 1.31 12.46
C ILE A 206 -3.46 1.63 13.95
N LYS A 207 -4.69 1.76 14.47
CA LYS A 207 -4.95 2.04 15.89
C LYS A 207 -4.38 0.94 16.80
N ASP A 208 -4.47 -0.31 16.36
CA ASP A 208 -4.00 -1.49 17.09
C ASP A 208 -2.50 -1.79 16.83
N ASP A 209 -1.76 -0.90 16.17
CA ASP A 209 -0.33 -1.00 15.83
C ASP A 209 0.06 -2.19 14.91
N HIS A 210 -0.92 -2.72 14.16
CA HIS A 210 -0.73 -3.81 13.19
C HIS A 210 -0.65 -3.34 11.74
N PHE A 211 -0.58 -2.03 11.49
CA PHE A 211 -0.51 -1.45 10.16
C PHE A 211 0.14 -0.06 10.21
N ARG A 212 1.18 0.17 9.40
CA ARG A 212 1.93 1.44 9.36
C ARG A 212 2.48 1.71 7.96
N THR A 213 3.07 2.88 7.74
CA THR A 213 3.70 3.20 6.45
C THR A 213 5.13 2.67 6.38
N GLY A 214 5.62 2.42 5.17
CA GLY A 214 7.03 2.07 4.93
C GLY A 214 7.98 3.28 5.03
N TYR A 215 9.26 3.13 4.71
CA TYR A 215 10.28 4.17 4.83
C TYR A 215 10.14 5.30 3.79
N THR A 216 9.68 4.98 2.59
CA THR A 216 9.50 5.97 1.52
C THR A 216 8.48 7.02 1.94
N ASN A 217 8.86 8.28 1.77
CA ASN A 217 8.07 9.41 2.25
C ASN A 217 6.67 9.45 1.60
N PHE A 218 5.66 9.45 2.47
CA PHE A 218 4.24 9.42 2.14
C PHE A 218 3.78 10.48 1.13
N ASN A 219 4.47 11.63 1.03
CA ASN A 219 4.06 12.74 0.16
C ASN A 219 4.81 12.78 -1.19
N VAL A 220 5.77 11.90 -1.42
CA VAL A 220 6.54 11.88 -2.67
C VAL A 220 5.73 11.21 -3.79
N GLY A 221 4.81 10.30 -3.46
CA GLY A 221 4.16 9.44 -4.43
C GLY A 221 5.15 8.48 -5.08
N MET A 222 4.64 7.63 -5.98
CA MET A 222 5.44 6.62 -6.66
C MET A 222 5.30 6.75 -8.17
N PHE A 223 6.32 6.34 -8.90
CA PHE A 223 6.32 6.36 -10.36
C PHE A 223 6.16 4.93 -10.87
N PHE A 224 5.24 4.76 -11.81
CA PHE A 224 4.90 3.48 -12.38
C PHE A 224 5.10 3.51 -13.90
N GLU A 225 5.56 2.39 -14.45
CA GLU A 225 5.45 2.15 -15.89
C GLU A 225 3.98 1.84 -16.22
N VAL A 226 3.54 2.40 -17.35
CA VAL A 226 2.14 2.37 -17.77
C VAL A 226 2.00 1.90 -19.22
N PRO A 227 0.86 1.29 -19.59
CA PRO A 227 0.64 0.82 -20.95
C PRO A 227 0.80 1.91 -22.03
N GLU A 228 1.21 1.51 -23.24
CA GLU A 228 1.44 2.44 -24.35
C GLU A 228 0.20 3.27 -24.73
N ASP A 229 -1.01 2.75 -24.51
CA ASP A 229 -2.26 3.45 -24.82
C ASP A 229 -2.67 4.47 -23.75
N TRP A 230 -1.93 4.58 -22.63
CA TRP A 230 -2.19 5.62 -21.64
C TRP A 230 -1.82 7.02 -22.11
N LYS A 231 -2.79 7.93 -21.95
CA LYS A 231 -2.70 9.33 -22.37
C LYS A 231 -2.10 10.25 -21.31
N LEU A 232 -2.20 9.87 -20.04
CA LEU A 232 -1.73 10.67 -18.91
C LEU A 232 -0.44 10.03 -18.36
N PHE A 233 0.70 10.60 -18.73
CA PHE A 233 2.02 10.23 -18.23
C PHE A 233 2.86 11.50 -17.98
N HIS A 234 3.95 11.36 -17.24
CA HIS A 234 4.81 12.48 -16.84
C HIS A 234 6.07 12.58 -17.70
N HIS A 235 6.68 11.45 -18.02
CA HIS A 235 7.85 11.39 -18.92
C HIS A 235 7.94 10.01 -19.59
N ILE A 236 8.84 9.90 -20.56
CA ILE A 236 9.24 8.64 -21.18
C ILE A 236 10.66 8.35 -20.68
N ASP A 237 10.92 7.11 -20.26
CA ASP A 237 12.25 6.71 -19.81
C ASP A 237 13.21 6.44 -20.98
N GLU A 238 14.47 6.11 -20.65
CA GLU A 238 15.52 5.82 -21.65
C GLU A 238 15.20 4.61 -22.53
N LYS A 239 14.29 3.73 -22.09
CA LYS A 239 13.85 2.51 -22.79
C LYS A 239 12.57 2.75 -23.61
N GLY A 240 12.07 3.98 -23.68
CA GLY A 240 10.86 4.32 -24.43
C GLY A 240 9.55 4.02 -23.69
N LYS A 241 9.60 3.64 -22.40
CA LYS A 241 8.42 3.33 -21.60
C LYS A 241 7.78 4.59 -21.01
N LYS A 242 6.45 4.64 -21.00
CA LYS A 242 5.70 5.75 -20.39
C LYS A 242 5.70 5.61 -18.88
N ILE A 243 6.02 6.70 -18.17
CA ILE A 243 6.07 6.73 -16.71
C ILE A 243 5.04 7.72 -16.16
N ALA A 244 4.18 7.27 -15.25
CA ALA A 244 3.22 8.12 -14.54
C ALA A 244 3.48 8.15 -13.03
N ARG A 245 3.47 9.35 -12.45
CA ARG A 245 3.48 9.54 -11.00
C ARG A 245 2.07 9.42 -10.45
N VAL A 246 1.89 8.55 -9.46
CA VAL A 246 0.68 8.50 -8.63
C VAL A 246 1.04 9.06 -7.26
N SER A 247 0.65 10.32 -7.04
CA SER A 247 0.94 11.06 -5.79
C SER A 247 0.33 10.44 -4.54
N THR A 248 -0.67 9.58 -4.71
CA THR A 248 -1.41 8.95 -3.63
C THR A 248 -0.99 7.50 -3.39
N SER A 249 0.10 7.02 -3.98
CA SER A 249 0.65 5.69 -3.71
C SER A 249 1.69 5.75 -2.60
N CYS A 250 1.65 4.79 -1.67
CA CYS A 250 2.64 4.64 -0.60
C CYS A 250 2.79 3.17 -0.19
N TRP A 251 3.91 2.87 0.50
CA TRP A 251 4.14 1.57 1.12
C TRP A 251 3.39 1.44 2.44
N PHE A 252 2.79 0.28 2.65
CA PHE A 252 2.14 -0.13 3.88
C PHE A 252 2.71 -1.46 4.36
N THR A 253 2.86 -1.60 5.67
CA THR A 253 3.47 -2.79 6.26
C THR A 253 3.01 -3.01 7.70
N ASN A 254 3.21 -4.24 8.18
CA ASN A 254 3.17 -4.60 9.60
C ASN A 254 4.51 -5.20 10.09
N LEU A 255 5.57 -5.01 9.29
CA LEU A 255 6.96 -5.22 9.68
C LEU A 255 7.42 -4.07 10.58
N GLU A 256 8.55 -4.26 11.24
CA GLU A 256 9.18 -3.20 12.00
C GLU A 256 9.74 -2.13 11.06
N VAL A 257 9.50 -0.87 11.42
CA VAL A 257 9.96 0.31 10.69
C VAL A 257 10.49 1.29 11.71
N GLU A 258 11.79 1.57 11.64
CA GLU A 258 12.52 2.31 12.68
C GLU A 258 11.98 3.74 12.84
N LYS A 259 11.54 4.38 11.76
CA LYS A 259 10.97 5.73 11.82
C LYS A 259 9.73 5.82 12.72
N HIS A 260 8.99 4.71 12.89
CA HIS A 260 7.81 4.64 13.76
C HIS A 260 8.16 4.43 15.23
N LYS A 261 9.46 4.30 15.57
CA LYS A 261 9.97 4.30 16.95
C LYS A 261 10.55 5.66 17.35
N GLN A 262 10.62 6.61 16.42
CA GLN A 262 11.20 7.94 16.65
C GLN A 262 10.13 8.92 17.16
N ASP A 263 10.41 9.59 18.27
CA ASP A 263 9.56 10.68 18.76
C ASP A 263 9.62 11.87 17.78
N ILE A 264 8.45 12.43 17.46
CA ILE A 264 8.33 13.74 16.81
C ILE A 264 8.79 14.81 17.80
N VAL A 265 9.76 15.63 17.39
CA VAL A 265 10.17 16.80 18.19
C VAL A 265 9.05 17.84 18.19
N LEU A 266 8.43 18.04 19.35
CA LEU A 266 7.37 19.04 19.57
C LEU A 266 7.96 20.30 20.20
N TYR A 267 7.57 21.46 19.69
CA TYR A 267 8.10 22.76 20.15
C TYR A 267 7.04 23.88 20.17
N LYS A 268 5.82 23.60 19.71
CA LYS A 268 4.72 24.57 19.78
C LYS A 268 4.07 24.51 21.16
N LYS A 269 3.61 25.65 21.67
CA LYS A 269 2.80 25.75 22.87
C LYS A 269 1.35 25.98 22.53
N TYR A 270 0.46 25.39 23.32
CA TYR A 270 -0.96 25.57 23.18
C TYR A 270 -1.38 27.01 23.47
N ASN A 271 -2.35 27.49 22.70
CA ASN A 271 -3.11 28.71 22.95
C ASN A 271 -4.46 28.63 22.23
N SER A 272 -5.51 29.19 22.80
CA SER A 272 -6.87 29.06 22.26
C SER A 272 -7.07 29.74 20.91
N GLU A 273 -6.24 30.73 20.55
CA GLU A 273 -6.36 31.48 19.29
C GLU A 273 -5.94 30.64 18.08
N ASN A 274 -4.82 29.91 18.20
CA ASN A 274 -4.27 29.11 17.10
C ASN A 274 -4.82 27.68 17.05
N TYR A 275 -5.34 27.18 18.17
CA TYR A 275 -5.84 25.82 18.33
C TYR A 275 -7.32 25.82 18.70
N PRO A 276 -8.21 26.06 17.70
CA PRO A 276 -9.64 26.12 17.93
C PRO A 276 -10.17 24.79 18.47
N GLN A 277 -11.11 24.88 19.41
CA GLN A 277 -11.80 23.71 19.96
C GLN A 277 -12.92 23.23 19.04
N TYR A 278 -13.18 21.93 19.05
CA TYR A 278 -14.35 21.38 18.36
C TYR A 278 -15.62 21.70 19.15
N ALA A 279 -16.69 22.00 18.42
CA ALA A 279 -18.00 22.24 19.02
C ALA A 279 -18.69 20.95 19.48
N ASN A 280 -18.32 19.81 18.89
CA ASN A 280 -18.96 18.51 19.13
C ASN A 280 -18.03 17.44 19.69
N TYR A 281 -16.84 17.81 20.14
CA TYR A 281 -15.88 16.90 20.77
C TYR A 281 -14.96 17.66 21.72
N GLU A 282 -14.57 17.04 22.84
CA GLU A 282 -13.63 17.63 23.78
C GLU A 282 -12.19 17.51 23.25
N GLY A 283 -11.81 18.45 22.39
CA GLY A 283 -10.48 18.47 21.79
C GLY A 283 -10.25 19.68 20.90
N ILE A 284 -9.02 19.79 20.41
CA ILE A 284 -8.57 20.88 19.55
C ILE A 284 -8.27 20.39 18.14
N GLU A 285 -8.48 21.26 17.17
CA GLU A 285 -7.99 21.07 15.81
C GLU A 285 -6.52 21.45 15.72
N VAL A 286 -5.72 20.52 15.17
CA VAL A 286 -4.31 20.75 14.85
C VAL A 286 -4.15 20.58 13.35
N SER A 287 -3.95 21.70 12.65
CA SER A 287 -4.03 21.73 11.19
C SER A 287 -2.87 20.98 10.49
N LYS A 288 -1.72 20.86 11.16
CA LYS A 288 -0.50 20.21 10.66
C LYS A 288 0.20 19.43 11.78
N VAL A 289 0.82 18.32 11.42
CA VAL A 289 1.60 17.49 12.38
C VAL A 289 2.72 18.28 13.07
N GLN A 290 3.34 19.23 12.37
CA GLN A 290 4.39 20.10 12.95
C GLN A 290 3.85 21.13 13.95
N GLU A 291 2.53 21.33 13.99
CA GLU A 291 1.86 22.26 14.89
C GLU A 291 1.34 21.55 16.16
N ILE A 292 1.59 20.26 16.35
CA ILE A 292 1.17 19.57 17.57
C ILE A 292 1.80 20.27 18.80
N PRO A 293 0.99 20.78 19.73
CA PRO A 293 1.49 21.44 20.93
C PRO A 293 2.14 20.44 21.89
N MET A 294 3.30 20.80 22.45
CA MET A 294 4.06 19.94 23.35
C MET A 294 3.43 19.83 24.76
N ASP A 295 2.66 20.84 25.16
CA ASP A 295 2.12 21.07 26.50
C ASP A 295 0.61 20.77 26.62
N TYR A 296 -0.05 20.32 25.55
CA TYR A 296 -1.47 20.00 25.57
C TYR A 296 -1.73 18.52 25.86
N GLU A 297 -2.51 18.25 26.91
CA GLU A 297 -2.85 16.89 27.32
C GLU A 297 -4.16 16.36 26.73
N GLY A 298 -5.03 17.23 26.22
CA GLY A 298 -6.37 16.85 25.73
C GLY A 298 -6.38 16.12 24.38
N GLY A 299 -7.58 15.83 23.88
CA GLY A 299 -7.76 15.27 22.54
C GLY A 299 -7.34 16.26 21.45
N MET A 300 -6.58 15.78 20.46
CA MET A 300 -6.12 16.59 19.32
C MET A 300 -6.53 15.91 18.03
N GLY A 301 -7.22 16.61 17.13
CA GLY A 301 -7.45 16.13 15.78
C GLY A 301 -6.32 16.56 14.86
N VAL A 302 -5.56 15.60 14.37
CA VAL A 302 -4.44 15.80 13.45
C VAL A 302 -4.78 15.30 12.04
N PRO A 303 -4.09 15.76 10.98
CA PRO A 303 -4.32 15.26 9.63
C PRO A 303 -4.06 13.75 9.52
N ILE A 304 -4.74 13.06 8.60
CA ILE A 304 -4.54 11.61 8.38
C ILE A 304 -3.10 11.25 8.00
N THR A 305 -2.34 12.20 7.46
CA THR A 305 -0.91 12.02 7.15
C THR A 305 -0.04 11.87 8.40
N PHE A 306 -0.58 12.13 9.60
CA PHE A 306 0.06 11.83 10.87
C PHE A 306 0.50 10.37 10.99
N VAL A 307 -0.22 9.42 10.36
CA VAL A 307 0.14 8.00 10.38
C VAL A 307 1.59 7.77 9.95
N ASP A 308 2.12 8.58 9.03
CA ASP A 308 3.49 8.44 8.53
C ASP A 308 4.58 8.73 9.58
N LYS A 309 4.21 9.47 10.63
CA LYS A 309 5.08 9.85 11.75
C LYS A 309 4.59 9.28 13.08
N TYR A 310 3.58 8.43 13.04
CA TYR A 310 2.97 7.90 14.25
C TYR A 310 3.98 7.01 14.96
N ASN A 311 4.29 7.38 16.20
CA ASN A 311 4.99 6.55 17.16
C ASN A 311 4.00 6.15 18.26
N PRO A 312 3.67 4.85 18.42
CA PRO A 312 2.76 4.39 19.46
C PRO A 312 3.28 4.68 20.88
N ASP A 313 4.59 4.86 21.09
CA ASP A 313 5.13 5.21 22.40
C ASP A 313 4.96 6.69 22.75
N GLN A 314 4.83 7.56 21.75
CA GLN A 314 4.63 8.99 21.93
C GLN A 314 3.14 9.38 21.97
N PHE A 315 2.32 8.77 21.13
CA PHE A 315 0.92 9.15 20.98
C PHE A 315 -0.02 7.95 21.14
N LYS A 316 -1.23 8.21 21.63
CA LYS A 316 -2.34 7.24 21.61
C LYS A 316 -3.34 7.68 20.54
N ILE A 317 -3.64 6.81 19.57
CA ILE A 317 -4.76 7.04 18.66
C ILE A 317 -6.08 6.73 19.38
N LEU A 318 -6.97 7.71 19.43
CA LEU A 318 -8.32 7.60 20.00
C LEU A 318 -9.29 7.08 18.94
N GLY A 319 -9.25 7.65 17.73
CA GLY A 319 -10.00 7.17 16.59
C GLY A 319 -10.01 8.12 15.39
N LEU A 320 -10.95 7.93 14.47
CA LEU A 320 -11.11 8.75 13.26
C LEU A 320 -12.38 9.59 13.37
N GLY A 321 -12.24 10.92 13.38
CA GLY A 321 -13.34 11.87 13.58
C GLY A 321 -14.15 12.18 12.32
N ILE A 322 -14.68 11.15 11.67
CA ILE A 322 -15.51 11.29 10.45
C ILE A 322 -16.66 10.28 10.45
N SER A 323 -17.86 10.74 10.11
CA SER A 323 -19.06 9.90 9.99
C SER A 323 -19.24 8.94 11.18
N ASN A 324 -19.70 7.70 10.93
CA ASN A 324 -19.91 6.70 11.97
C ASN A 324 -18.65 6.39 12.81
N SER A 325 -17.45 6.53 12.23
CA SER A 325 -16.20 6.32 12.98
C SER A 325 -16.00 7.37 14.07
N GLY A 326 -16.49 8.60 13.85
CA GLY A 326 -16.48 9.66 14.85
C GLY A 326 -17.50 9.40 15.97
N LEU A 327 -18.70 8.93 15.61
CA LEU A 327 -19.71 8.54 16.60
C LEU A 327 -19.20 7.43 17.53
N ASP A 328 -18.50 6.43 16.97
CA ASP A 328 -17.90 5.31 17.70
C ASP A 328 -16.89 5.75 18.80
N ILE A 329 -16.39 6.99 18.73
CA ILE A 329 -15.38 7.54 19.65
C ILE A 329 -15.87 8.79 20.42
N GLY A 330 -17.19 9.03 20.43
CA GLY A 330 -17.81 10.07 21.24
C GLY A 330 -17.87 11.45 20.58
N VAL A 331 -17.63 11.57 19.27
CA VAL A 331 -17.98 12.79 18.53
C VAL A 331 -19.50 12.90 18.51
N LYS A 332 -20.03 14.01 19.02
CA LYS A 332 -21.47 14.25 19.09
C LYS A 332 -22.03 14.61 17.70
N PRO A 333 -23.31 14.32 17.43
CA PRO A 333 -24.00 14.84 16.26
C PRO A 333 -23.94 16.37 16.18
N TYR A 334 -24.24 16.92 15.00
CA TYR A 334 -24.39 18.37 14.87
C TYR A 334 -25.53 18.88 15.74
N GLU A 335 -25.35 20.06 16.33
CA GLU A 335 -26.48 20.81 16.83
C GLU A 335 -27.43 21.17 15.68
N LYS A 336 -28.73 21.20 15.98
CA LYS A 336 -29.78 21.35 14.95
C LYS A 336 -29.57 22.60 14.10
N GLU A 337 -29.23 23.71 14.73
CA GLU A 337 -29.01 25.01 14.08
C GLU A 337 -27.78 24.98 13.15
N HIS A 338 -26.67 24.41 13.60
CA HIS A 338 -25.47 24.24 12.78
C HIS A 338 -25.69 23.30 11.59
N LYS A 339 -26.48 22.24 11.78
CA LYS A 339 -26.84 21.30 10.71
C LYS A 339 -27.68 21.97 9.61
N ILE A 340 -28.65 22.80 10.02
CA ILE A 340 -29.47 23.61 9.12
C ILE A 340 -28.59 24.62 8.39
N TYR A 341 -27.75 25.37 9.11
CA TYR A 341 -26.83 26.34 8.52
C TYR A 341 -25.93 25.72 7.44
N ARG A 342 -25.32 24.55 7.71
CA ARG A 342 -24.44 23.87 6.74
C ARG A 342 -25.19 23.49 5.46
N LYS A 343 -26.42 22.98 5.60
CA LYS A 343 -27.24 22.53 4.46
C LYS A 343 -27.86 23.68 3.68
N GLU A 344 -28.43 24.66 4.37
CA GLU A 344 -29.25 25.70 3.74
C GLU A 344 -28.45 26.93 3.36
N VAL A 345 -27.47 27.35 4.17
CA VAL A 345 -26.65 28.54 3.92
C VAL A 345 -25.38 28.17 3.16
N GLN A 346 -24.59 27.20 3.67
CA GLN A 346 -23.33 26.81 3.03
C GLN A 346 -23.50 25.85 1.84
N LYS A 347 -24.70 25.27 1.66
CA LYS A 347 -24.99 24.25 0.63
C LYS A 347 -24.02 23.06 0.66
N ARG A 348 -23.64 22.61 1.86
CA ARG A 348 -22.77 21.45 2.10
C ARG A 348 -23.51 20.39 2.91
N GLY A 349 -23.28 19.11 2.61
CA GLY A 349 -23.88 18.00 3.37
C GLY A 349 -23.34 17.96 4.79
N ALA A 350 -24.15 17.63 5.80
CA ALA A 350 -23.76 17.51 7.20
C ALA A 350 -23.96 16.07 7.68
N VAL A 351 -22.86 15.37 8.02
CA VAL A 351 -22.86 13.96 8.43
C VAL A 351 -22.53 13.88 9.91
N ASP A 352 -23.42 13.30 10.71
CA ASP A 352 -23.18 13.18 12.15
C ASP A 352 -21.92 12.32 12.40
N GLY A 353 -21.11 12.75 13.37
CA GLY A 353 -19.78 12.19 13.64
C GLY A 353 -18.62 12.86 12.88
N ASP A 354 -18.90 13.77 11.95
CA ASP A 354 -17.88 14.70 11.46
C ASP A 354 -17.53 15.71 12.56
N LEU A 355 -16.23 15.90 12.83
CA LEU A 355 -15.75 16.98 13.68
C LEU A 355 -16.07 18.34 13.04
N TYR A 356 -16.44 19.33 13.84
CA TYR A 356 -16.58 20.71 13.37
C TYR A 356 -16.22 21.72 14.45
N MET A 357 -15.89 22.93 14.02
CA MET A 357 -15.59 24.09 14.84
C MET A 357 -16.54 25.23 14.50
N ILE A 358 -16.65 26.19 15.41
CA ILE A 358 -17.32 27.46 15.15
C ILE A 358 -16.23 28.55 15.17
N LYS A 359 -16.05 29.23 14.05
CA LYS A 359 -15.12 30.36 13.95
C LYS A 359 -15.88 31.60 13.50
N ASN A 360 -15.88 32.64 14.33
CA ASN A 360 -16.59 33.90 14.06
C ASN A 360 -18.07 33.67 13.67
N GLY A 361 -18.74 32.73 14.36
CA GLY A 361 -20.14 32.34 14.08
C GLY A 361 -20.34 31.46 12.84
N ILE A 362 -19.27 31.05 12.15
CA ILE A 362 -19.33 30.21 10.94
C ILE A 362 -18.96 28.77 11.30
N VAL A 363 -19.79 27.82 10.86
CA VAL A 363 -19.51 26.38 10.96
C VAL A 363 -18.39 26.00 9.99
N GLU A 364 -17.28 25.51 10.51
CA GLU A 364 -16.15 24.98 9.74
C GLU A 364 -15.96 23.49 9.99
N VAL A 365 -15.84 22.72 8.91
CA VAL A 365 -15.62 21.27 8.95
C VAL A 365 -14.25 21.00 8.33
N PRO A 366 -13.26 20.51 9.09
CA PRO A 366 -11.96 20.17 8.55
C PRO A 366 -12.06 18.92 7.66
N TYR A 367 -10.99 18.64 6.91
CA TYR A 367 -10.80 17.30 6.36
C TYR A 367 -10.72 16.28 7.50
N ALA A 368 -10.94 15.00 7.20
CA ALA A 368 -10.86 13.91 8.19
C ALA A 368 -9.65 14.06 9.12
N ARG A 369 -9.90 13.88 10.42
CA ARG A 369 -8.88 13.96 11.47
C ARG A 369 -8.74 12.65 12.21
N ILE A 370 -7.51 12.31 12.52
CA ILE A 370 -7.18 11.27 13.49
C ILE A 370 -7.16 11.97 14.85
N LEU A 371 -8.01 11.53 15.77
CA LEU A 371 -8.00 12.00 17.14
C LEU A 371 -6.89 11.27 17.90
N ILE A 372 -5.97 12.03 18.49
CA ILE A 372 -4.83 11.52 19.25
C ILE A 372 -4.73 12.16 20.63
N LYS A 373 -3.98 11.52 21.53
CA LYS A 373 -3.54 12.09 22.81
C LYS A 373 -2.02 11.95 22.94
N ASN A 374 -1.32 12.98 23.40
CA ASN A 374 0.11 12.90 23.69
C ASN A 374 0.31 12.10 24.99
N LYS A 375 1.16 11.07 24.95
CA LYS A 375 1.53 10.26 26.12
C LYS A 375 2.67 10.90 26.94
N LYS A 376 3.39 11.85 26.33
CA LYS A 376 4.57 12.53 26.89
C LYS A 376 4.41 14.07 26.80
N PRO A 377 3.39 14.67 27.44
CA PRO A 377 3.25 16.13 27.46
C PRO A 377 4.41 16.77 28.24
N GLN A 378 4.97 17.86 27.70
CA GLN A 378 6.03 18.65 28.33
C GLN A 378 5.37 19.78 29.13
N LYS A 379 5.71 19.87 30.42
CA LYS A 379 5.16 20.89 31.33
C LYS A 379 5.92 22.21 31.26
#